data_AF-A0A0R2Q665-F1
#
_entry.id   AF-A0A0R2Q665-F1
#
_cell.length_a   1.000
_cell.length_b   1.000
_cell.length_c   1.000
_cell.angle_alpha   90.00
_cell.angle_beta   90.00
_cell.angle_gamma   90.00
#
_symmetry.space_group_name_H-M   'P 1'
#
loop_
_entity.id
_entity.type
_entity.pdbx_description
1 polymer ?
#
loop_
_entity_poly.entity_id
_entity_poly.type
_entity_poly.pdbx_seq_one_letter_code
_entity_poly.pdbx_strand_id
1 'polypeptide(L)'
;LSWVGFKGEDESKPAPSQNALERIRELESQLNDLRSRRDITGLSREEFEILATETAMSIIKSAQQREAKANTAVSRIVNETNRAAKEKLDSAESKAKSILSSAESRGRKYISAAEDDAAELIINAEGKADEILNKSAREAAHLTTAARRDAQKLIEDASKNIIDYRSWLSSAISEAERLHRTQNASLNAAEHAIQESRQKLKHAFDRLSQLQMDINANLDGQNRPTGKTYVPGAGKKAAAAAARKQKTANSKNKKKK
;
A
#
# COMPACT_ATOMS: atom_id res chain seq x y z
N LEU A 1 47.28 -44.70 -109.27
CA LEU A 1 47.65 -45.21 -110.61
C LEU A 1 48.51 -46.45 -110.37
N SER A 2 47.95 -47.66 -110.48
CA SER A 2 48.08 -48.55 -111.66
C SER A 2 49.56 -48.92 -111.89
N TRP A 3 50.04 -50.17 -111.86
CA TRP A 3 49.51 -51.38 -112.47
C TRP A 3 50.40 -52.59 -112.08
N VAL A 4 49.79 -53.76 -111.87
CA VAL A 4 50.17 -55.11 -112.32
C VAL A 4 51.64 -55.40 -112.69
N GLY A 5 52.20 -56.50 -112.15
CA GLY A 5 53.31 -57.17 -112.83
C GLY A 5 54.20 -58.09 -111.99
N PHE A 6 53.66 -59.24 -111.61
CA PHE A 6 54.37 -60.39 -111.03
C PHE A 6 55.52 -60.92 -111.91
N LYS A 7 56.70 -61.17 -111.31
CA LYS A 7 57.75 -62.19 -111.63
C LYS A 7 58.95 -61.89 -110.69
N GLY A 8 59.61 -62.81 -110.00
CA GLY A 8 59.74 -64.26 -110.13
C GLY A 8 60.22 -64.88 -108.82
N GLU A 9 60.25 -66.20 -108.82
CA GLU A 9 60.52 -67.15 -107.71
C GLU A 9 61.79 -66.88 -106.89
N ASP A 10 61.72 -67.18 -105.59
CA ASP A 10 62.67 -68.10 -104.96
C ASP A 10 62.09 -68.71 -103.68
N GLU A 11 62.45 -69.97 -103.47
CA GLU A 11 61.88 -70.96 -102.56
C GLU A 11 62.05 -70.65 -101.06
N SER A 12 61.31 -71.41 -100.24
CA SER A 12 61.46 -71.57 -98.78
C SER A 12 60.68 -70.61 -97.87
N LYS A 13 59.36 -70.86 -97.75
CA LYS A 13 58.62 -70.54 -96.50
C LYS A 13 57.87 -71.79 -96.01
N PRO A 14 58.17 -72.31 -94.81
CA PRO A 14 57.37 -73.38 -94.22
C PRO A 14 55.98 -72.85 -93.81
N ALA A 15 54.99 -73.74 -93.83
CA ALA A 15 53.59 -73.50 -93.48
C ALA A 15 53.41 -72.86 -92.08
N PRO A 16 52.36 -72.04 -91.85
CA PRO A 16 52.16 -71.38 -90.56
C PRO A 16 51.65 -72.37 -89.51
N SER A 17 52.57 -72.86 -88.67
CA SER A 17 52.33 -73.80 -87.56
C SER A 17 51.67 -73.17 -86.32
N GLN A 18 51.42 -71.85 -86.32
CA GLN A 18 50.99 -71.11 -85.13
C GLN A 18 49.47 -71.17 -84.81
N ASN A 19 48.61 -71.51 -85.78
CA ASN A 19 47.17 -71.68 -85.55
C ASN A 19 46.74 -73.15 -85.36
N ALA A 20 47.68 -74.08 -85.51
CA ALA A 20 47.41 -75.51 -85.38
C ALA A 20 47.22 -75.90 -83.91
N LEU A 21 48.01 -75.34 -82.98
CA LEU A 21 48.04 -75.77 -81.58
C LEU A 21 46.80 -75.35 -80.77
N GLU A 22 46.31 -74.12 -80.95
CA GLU A 22 45.04 -73.69 -80.32
C GLU A 22 43.85 -74.44 -80.91
N ARG A 23 43.86 -74.66 -82.23
CA ARG A 23 42.85 -75.49 -82.89
C ARG A 23 42.92 -76.94 -82.41
N ILE A 24 44.10 -77.49 -82.15
CA ILE A 24 44.29 -78.82 -81.56
C ILE A 24 43.75 -78.85 -80.13
N ARG A 25 44.01 -77.85 -79.28
CA ARG A 25 43.44 -77.80 -77.91
C ARG A 25 41.92 -77.67 -77.89
N GLU A 26 41.36 -76.82 -78.75
CA GLU A 26 39.92 -76.65 -78.91
C GLU A 26 39.29 -77.97 -79.40
N LEU A 27 39.90 -78.61 -80.40
CA LEU A 27 39.47 -79.91 -80.91
C LEU A 27 39.66 -81.03 -79.89
N GLU A 28 40.71 -81.01 -79.06
CA GLU A 28 40.92 -81.97 -77.97
C GLU A 28 39.88 -81.79 -76.86
N SER A 29 39.53 -80.54 -76.52
CA SER A 29 38.45 -80.21 -75.59
C SER A 29 37.11 -80.72 -76.12
N GLN A 30 36.81 -80.44 -77.39
CA GLN A 30 35.60 -80.92 -78.06
C GLN A 30 35.60 -82.45 -78.24
N LEU A 31 36.75 -83.09 -78.50
CA LEU A 31 36.87 -84.55 -78.60
C LEU A 31 36.70 -85.21 -77.24
N ASN A 32 37.18 -84.57 -76.16
CA ASN A 32 36.92 -85.02 -74.79
C ASN A 32 35.45 -84.85 -74.40
N ASP A 33 34.81 -83.75 -74.77
CA ASP A 33 33.36 -83.56 -74.55
C ASP A 33 32.54 -84.58 -75.35
N LEU A 34 32.91 -84.84 -76.61
CA LEU A 34 32.28 -85.86 -77.45
C LEU A 34 32.57 -87.28 -76.96
N ARG A 35 33.77 -87.59 -76.44
CA ARG A 35 34.08 -88.88 -75.80
C ARG A 35 33.28 -89.08 -74.51
N SER A 36 33.22 -88.06 -73.65
CA SER A 36 32.40 -88.03 -72.44
C SER A 36 30.92 -88.27 -72.73
N ARG A 37 30.38 -87.59 -73.76
CA ARG A 37 29.00 -87.81 -74.23
C ARG A 37 28.78 -89.21 -74.82
N ARG A 38 29.76 -89.74 -75.56
CA ARG A 38 29.70 -91.09 -76.13
C ARG A 38 29.77 -92.17 -75.06
N ASP A 39 30.54 -91.95 -74.00
CA ASP A 39 30.59 -92.81 -72.81
C ASP A 39 29.23 -92.80 -72.09
N ILE A 40 28.55 -91.66 -72.00
CA ILE A 40 27.19 -91.59 -71.42
C ILE A 40 26.16 -92.39 -72.21
N THR A 41 26.24 -92.38 -73.55
CA THR A 41 25.28 -93.09 -74.41
C THR A 41 25.47 -94.61 -74.46
N GLY A 42 26.57 -95.13 -73.90
CA GLY A 42 26.92 -96.56 -73.90
C GLY A 42 26.85 -97.26 -72.54
N LEU A 43 26.46 -96.55 -71.47
CA LEU A 43 26.33 -97.10 -70.11
C LEU A 43 25.11 -98.02 -69.99
N SER A 44 25.25 -99.10 -69.23
CA SER A 44 24.11 -99.88 -68.77
C SER A 44 23.26 -99.05 -67.79
N ARG A 45 21.99 -99.43 -67.61
CA ARG A 45 21.06 -98.72 -66.73
C ARG A 45 21.62 -98.55 -65.30
N GLU A 46 22.30 -99.57 -64.78
CA GLU A 46 22.91 -99.56 -63.45
C GLU A 46 24.10 -98.60 -63.36
N GLU A 47 24.97 -98.57 -64.37
CA GLU A 47 26.12 -97.65 -64.38
C GLU A 47 25.68 -96.18 -64.54
N PHE A 48 24.61 -95.93 -65.31
CA PHE A 48 24.01 -94.60 -65.42
C PHE A 48 23.37 -94.15 -64.09
N GLU A 49 22.65 -95.05 -63.40
CA GLU A 49 22.09 -94.78 -62.07
C GLU A 49 23.19 -94.52 -61.03
N ILE A 50 24.31 -95.27 -61.06
CA ILE A 50 25.47 -95.02 -60.19
C ILE A 50 26.09 -93.65 -60.47
N LEU A 51 26.37 -93.31 -61.73
CA LEU A 51 26.92 -92.00 -62.10
C LEU A 51 25.99 -90.85 -61.70
N ALA A 52 24.67 -91.04 -61.87
CA ALA A 52 23.67 -90.05 -61.46
C ALA A 52 23.65 -89.87 -59.93
N THR A 53 23.72 -90.95 -59.15
CA THR A 53 23.77 -90.88 -57.68
C THR A 53 25.08 -90.28 -57.17
N GLU A 54 26.21 -90.57 -57.80
CA GLU A 54 27.51 -89.98 -57.47
C GLU A 54 27.53 -88.48 -57.79
N THR A 55 27.00 -88.09 -58.96
CA THR A 55 26.85 -86.68 -59.35
C THR A 55 25.91 -85.94 -58.41
N ALA A 56 24.76 -86.54 -58.05
CA ALA A 56 23.82 -85.96 -57.08
C ALA A 56 24.47 -85.80 -55.70
N MET A 57 25.23 -86.80 -55.23
CA MET A 57 25.94 -86.75 -53.96
C MET A 57 27.04 -85.68 -53.95
N SER A 58 27.79 -85.53 -55.05
CA SER A 58 28.77 -84.45 -55.22
C SER A 58 28.11 -83.06 -55.17
N ILE A 59 26.96 -82.89 -55.84
CA ILE A 59 26.17 -81.66 -55.79
C ILE A 59 25.72 -81.37 -54.35
N ILE A 60 25.15 -82.36 -53.65
CA ILE A 60 24.72 -82.23 -52.25
C ILE A 60 25.89 -81.83 -51.35
N LYS A 61 27.03 -82.50 -51.46
CA LYS A 61 28.22 -82.21 -50.67
C LYS A 61 28.73 -80.80 -50.93
N SER A 62 28.72 -80.35 -52.20
CA SER A 62 29.09 -78.98 -52.57
C SER A 62 28.10 -77.93 -52.02
N ALA A 63 26.81 -78.27 -51.95
CA ALA A 63 25.76 -77.42 -51.41
C ALA A 63 25.87 -77.31 -49.89
N GLN A 64 26.03 -78.43 -49.18
CA GLN A 64 26.27 -78.48 -47.73
C GLN A 64 27.53 -77.71 -47.33
N GLN A 65 28.61 -77.83 -48.11
CA GLN A 65 29.83 -77.07 -47.84
C GLN A 65 29.64 -75.56 -48.09
N ARG A 66 28.87 -75.17 -49.10
CA ARG A 66 28.47 -73.78 -49.30
C ARG A 66 27.58 -73.26 -48.17
N GLU A 67 26.63 -74.08 -47.71
CA GLU A 67 25.74 -73.75 -46.59
C GLU A 67 26.52 -73.58 -45.28
N ALA A 68 27.44 -74.49 -44.96
CA ALA A 68 28.28 -74.38 -43.77
C ALA A 68 29.17 -73.12 -43.79
N LYS A 69 29.72 -72.76 -44.97
CA LYS A 69 30.48 -71.51 -45.17
C LYS A 69 29.59 -70.27 -45.03
N ALA A 70 28.38 -70.31 -45.57
CA ALA A 70 27.42 -69.23 -45.44
C ALA A 70 26.97 -69.04 -43.98
N ASN A 71 26.62 -70.12 -43.28
CA ASN A 71 26.21 -70.08 -41.87
C ASN A 71 27.33 -69.56 -40.96
N THR A 72 28.59 -69.96 -41.21
CA THR A 72 29.73 -69.41 -40.47
C THR A 72 29.94 -67.92 -40.76
N ALA A 73 29.80 -67.47 -42.01
CA ALA A 73 29.86 -66.06 -42.35
C ALA A 73 28.72 -65.25 -41.68
N VAL A 74 27.48 -65.75 -41.73
CA VAL A 74 26.32 -65.12 -41.06
C VAL A 74 26.56 -65.03 -39.56
N SER A 75 27.01 -66.10 -38.90
CA SER A 75 27.27 -66.09 -37.45
C SER A 75 28.33 -65.06 -37.05
N ARG A 76 29.39 -64.87 -37.84
CA ARG A 76 30.39 -63.82 -37.60
C ARG A 76 29.77 -62.44 -37.75
N ILE A 77 29.05 -62.19 -38.84
CA ILE A 77 28.40 -60.90 -39.10
C ILE A 77 27.44 -60.54 -37.97
N VAL A 78 26.62 -61.49 -37.50
CA VAL A 78 25.69 -61.30 -36.38
C VAL A 78 26.42 -60.96 -35.09
N ASN A 79 27.53 -61.66 -34.79
CA ASN A 79 28.32 -61.37 -33.59
C ASN A 79 29.02 -60.01 -33.66
N GLU A 80 29.57 -59.64 -34.81
CA GLU A 80 30.17 -58.33 -35.04
C GLU A 80 29.14 -57.21 -34.97
N THR A 81 27.96 -57.38 -35.57
CA THR A 81 26.87 -56.39 -35.48
C THR A 81 26.35 -56.24 -34.05
N ASN A 82 26.17 -57.35 -33.32
CA ASN A 82 25.78 -57.28 -31.90
C ASN A 82 26.84 -56.57 -31.04
N ARG A 83 28.12 -56.84 -31.29
CA ARG A 83 29.22 -56.17 -30.59
C ARG A 83 29.25 -54.67 -30.91
N ALA A 84 29.21 -54.32 -32.19
CA ALA A 84 29.21 -52.92 -32.62
C ALA A 84 27.98 -52.16 -32.12
N ALA A 85 26.81 -52.80 -32.06
CA ALA A 85 25.59 -52.23 -31.50
C ALA A 85 25.74 -51.95 -29.99
N LYS A 86 26.28 -52.91 -29.22
CA LYS A 86 26.57 -52.71 -27.79
C LYS A 86 27.55 -51.56 -27.56
N GLU A 87 28.68 -51.55 -28.27
CA GLU A 87 29.68 -50.49 -28.13
C GLU A 87 29.09 -49.09 -28.45
N LYS A 88 28.21 -48.99 -29.46
CA LYS A 88 27.50 -47.74 -29.76
C LYS A 88 26.52 -47.34 -28.67
N LEU A 89 25.78 -48.30 -28.11
CA LEU A 89 24.85 -48.05 -27.00
C LEU A 89 25.59 -47.58 -25.75
N ASP A 90 26.66 -48.25 -25.36
CA ASP A 90 27.47 -47.90 -24.18
C ASP A 90 28.12 -46.51 -24.34
N SER A 91 28.59 -46.18 -25.55
CA SER A 91 29.12 -44.85 -25.87
C SER A 91 28.04 -43.77 -25.79
N ALA A 92 26.85 -44.05 -26.31
CA ALA A 92 25.71 -43.12 -26.25
C ALA A 92 25.25 -42.91 -24.81
N GLU A 93 25.15 -43.96 -24.00
CA GLU A 93 24.78 -43.88 -22.59
C GLU A 93 25.82 -43.08 -21.79
N SER A 94 27.11 -43.31 -22.02
CA SER A 94 28.19 -42.56 -21.37
C SER A 94 28.12 -41.06 -21.71
N LYS A 95 27.82 -40.72 -22.97
CA LYS A 95 27.60 -39.33 -23.39
C LYS A 95 26.37 -38.73 -22.73
N ALA A 96 25.26 -39.46 -22.68
CA ALA A 96 24.04 -39.00 -22.04
C ALA A 96 24.25 -38.72 -20.54
N LYS A 97 24.92 -39.63 -19.82
CA LYS A 97 25.27 -39.44 -18.40
C LYS A 97 26.16 -38.22 -18.18
N SER A 98 27.14 -38.00 -19.04
CA SER A 98 28.02 -36.83 -18.99
C SER A 98 27.26 -35.52 -19.21
N ILE A 99 26.37 -35.47 -20.21
CA ILE A 99 25.52 -34.30 -20.46
C ILE A 99 24.60 -34.03 -19.27
N LEU A 100 23.96 -35.06 -18.73
CA LEU A 100 23.08 -34.94 -17.56
C LEU A 100 23.84 -34.40 -16.35
N SER A 101 24.99 -34.99 -16.02
CA SER A 101 25.82 -34.52 -14.90
C SER A 101 26.26 -33.06 -15.06
N SER A 102 26.62 -32.65 -16.28
CA SER A 102 26.95 -31.26 -16.59
C SER A 102 25.75 -30.32 -16.42
N ALA A 103 24.56 -30.74 -16.87
CA ALA A 103 23.32 -29.99 -16.71
C ALA A 103 22.92 -29.85 -15.24
N GLU A 104 23.00 -30.94 -14.46
CA GLU A 104 22.72 -30.93 -13.02
C GLU A 104 23.69 -30.02 -12.27
N SER A 105 24.99 -30.06 -12.60
CA SER A 105 25.98 -29.17 -11.99
C SER A 105 25.66 -27.71 -12.25
N ARG A 106 25.27 -27.35 -13.49
CA ARG A 106 24.84 -25.99 -13.82
C ARG A 106 23.54 -25.62 -13.10
N GLY A 107 22.55 -26.51 -13.12
CA GLY A 107 21.26 -26.30 -12.44
C GLY A 107 21.42 -26.05 -10.95
N ARG A 108 22.25 -26.84 -10.27
CA ARG A 108 22.58 -26.64 -8.85
C ARG A 108 23.22 -25.29 -8.58
N LYS A 109 24.11 -24.80 -9.46
CA LYS A 109 24.72 -23.48 -9.32
C LYS A 109 23.69 -22.35 -9.44
N TYR A 110 22.77 -22.45 -10.40
CA TYR A 110 21.71 -21.44 -10.55
C TYR A 110 20.74 -21.46 -9.37
N ILE A 111 20.39 -22.64 -8.87
CA ILE A 111 19.53 -22.78 -7.69
C ILE A 111 20.23 -22.17 -6.47
N SER A 112 21.49 -22.53 -6.19
CA SER A 112 22.25 -21.99 -5.07
C SER A 112 22.36 -20.46 -5.14
N ALA A 113 22.67 -19.90 -6.31
CA ALA A 113 22.73 -18.45 -6.48
C ALA A 113 21.37 -17.78 -6.23
N ALA A 114 20.27 -18.38 -6.71
CA ALA A 114 18.93 -17.86 -6.46
C ALA A 114 18.51 -17.98 -4.98
N GLU A 115 18.94 -19.04 -4.28
CA GLU A 115 18.74 -19.22 -2.85
C GLU A 115 19.51 -18.17 -2.04
N ASP A 116 20.78 -17.91 -2.40
CA ASP A 116 21.61 -16.88 -1.78
C ASP A 116 21.02 -15.47 -2.00
N ASP A 117 20.63 -15.14 -3.24
CA ASP A 117 19.98 -13.87 -3.57
C ASP A 117 18.65 -13.69 -2.79
N ALA A 118 17.86 -14.76 -2.67
CA ALA A 118 16.62 -14.73 -1.90
C ALA A 118 16.88 -14.52 -0.40
N ALA A 119 17.92 -15.15 0.15
CA ALA A 119 18.33 -14.95 1.54
C ALA A 119 18.79 -13.51 1.79
N GLU A 120 19.58 -12.92 0.88
CA GLU A 120 19.98 -11.52 0.96
C GLU A 120 18.78 -10.57 0.89
N LEU A 121 17.80 -10.85 0.02
CA LEU A 121 16.57 -10.06 -0.06
C LEU A 121 15.77 -10.09 1.23
N ILE A 122 15.66 -11.26 1.88
CA ILE A 122 14.99 -11.40 3.17
C ILE A 122 15.71 -10.58 4.25
N ILE A 123 17.03 -10.74 4.37
CA ILE A 123 17.84 -9.99 5.35
C ILE A 123 17.69 -8.48 5.14
N ASN A 124 17.73 -8.02 3.89
CA ASN A 124 17.55 -6.61 3.56
C ASN A 124 16.13 -6.11 3.87
N ALA A 125 15.10 -6.94 3.64
CA ALA A 125 13.73 -6.60 3.96
C ALA A 125 13.51 -6.51 5.49
N GLU A 126 14.04 -7.47 6.25
CA GLU A 126 14.00 -7.48 7.72
C GLU A 126 14.73 -6.27 8.29
N GLY A 127 15.94 -5.96 7.80
CA GLY A 127 16.70 -4.79 8.24
C GLY A 127 15.96 -3.47 7.98
N LYS A 128 15.31 -3.33 6.80
CA LYS A 128 14.48 -2.16 6.48
C LYS A 128 13.22 -2.08 7.35
N ALA A 129 12.58 -3.22 7.62
CA ALA A 129 11.42 -3.26 8.50
C ALA A 129 11.79 -2.81 9.92
N ASP A 130 12.90 -3.29 10.46
CA ASP A 130 13.41 -2.89 11.77
C ASP A 130 13.81 -1.41 11.81
N GLU A 131 14.42 -0.88 10.75
CA GLU A 131 14.74 0.55 10.65
C GLU A 131 13.46 1.41 10.71
N ILE A 132 12.44 1.03 9.94
CA ILE A 132 11.14 1.74 9.91
C ILE A 132 10.45 1.65 11.27
N LEU A 133 10.42 0.47 11.90
CA LEU A 133 9.82 0.29 13.22
C LEU A 133 10.54 1.11 14.29
N ASN A 134 11.87 1.08 14.30
CA ASN A 134 12.67 1.87 15.25
C ASN A 134 12.47 3.37 15.05
N LYS A 135 12.42 3.83 13.79
CA LYS A 135 12.14 5.23 13.46
C LYS A 135 10.74 5.62 13.93
N SER A 136 9.73 4.83 13.61
CA SER A 136 8.34 5.05 14.01
C SER A 136 8.19 5.09 15.54
N ALA A 137 8.84 4.18 16.26
CA ALA A 137 8.84 4.15 17.73
C ALA A 137 9.45 5.42 18.34
N ARG A 138 10.58 5.91 17.79
CA ARG A 138 11.22 7.16 18.23
C ARG A 138 10.33 8.37 17.94
N GLU A 139 9.74 8.44 16.75
CA GLU A 139 8.82 9.51 16.36
C GLU A 139 7.56 9.53 17.24
N ALA A 140 6.98 8.36 17.52
CA ALA A 140 5.84 8.24 18.42
C ALA A 140 6.18 8.67 19.85
N ALA A 141 7.35 8.29 20.37
CA ALA A 141 7.83 8.71 21.69
C ALA A 141 8.06 10.23 21.75
N HIS A 142 8.64 10.81 20.70
CA HIS A 142 8.85 12.24 20.57
C HIS A 142 7.51 13.00 20.53
N LEU A 143 6.57 12.55 19.69
CA LEU A 143 5.23 13.13 19.59
C LEU A 143 4.49 13.08 20.92
N THR A 144 4.53 11.94 21.60
CA THR A 144 3.89 11.77 22.92
C THR A 144 4.47 12.73 23.95
N THR A 145 5.79 12.91 23.95
CA THR A 145 6.48 13.82 24.88
C THR A 145 6.15 15.28 24.58
N ALA A 146 6.12 15.66 23.30
CA ALA A 146 5.72 17.00 22.85
C ALA A 146 4.26 17.29 23.24
N ALA A 147 3.34 16.38 22.94
CA ALA A 147 1.93 16.50 23.29
C ALA A 147 1.73 16.63 24.81
N ARG A 148 2.47 15.86 25.62
CA ARG A 148 2.43 15.99 27.09
C ARG A 148 2.91 17.37 27.55
N ARG A 149 3.99 17.88 26.96
CA ARG A 149 4.51 19.22 27.28
C ARG A 149 3.52 20.32 26.93
N ASP A 150 2.88 20.23 25.77
CA ASP A 150 1.92 21.23 25.31
C ASP A 150 0.61 21.16 26.11
N ALA A 151 0.14 19.97 26.47
CA ALA A 151 -0.98 19.81 27.39
C ALA A 151 -0.67 20.44 28.76
N GLN A 152 0.54 20.25 29.28
CA GLN A 152 0.96 20.84 30.55
C GLN A 152 1.01 22.37 30.49
N LYS A 153 1.52 22.96 29.40
CA LYS A 153 1.46 24.41 29.17
C LYS A 153 0.04 24.92 29.12
N LEU A 154 -0.85 24.24 28.39
CA LEU A 154 -2.26 24.63 28.27
C LEU A 154 -2.95 24.64 29.64
N ILE A 155 -2.69 23.64 30.48
CA ILE A 155 -3.20 23.58 31.86
C ILE A 155 -2.65 24.74 32.69
N GLU A 156 -1.36 25.04 32.58
CA GLU A 156 -0.73 26.15 33.30
C GLU A 156 -1.33 27.50 32.89
N ASP A 157 -1.49 27.74 31.58
CA ASP A 157 -2.08 28.97 31.04
C ASP A 157 -3.56 29.10 31.43
N ALA A 158 -4.33 28.01 31.36
CA ALA A 158 -5.71 28.00 31.84
C ALA A 158 -5.79 28.31 33.35
N SER A 159 -4.88 27.75 34.15
CA SER A 159 -4.82 28.00 35.59
C SER A 159 -4.50 29.47 35.90
N LYS A 160 -3.56 30.08 35.17
CA LYS A 160 -3.24 31.51 35.27
C LYS A 160 -4.46 32.37 34.93
N ASN A 161 -5.11 32.09 33.80
CA ASN A 161 -6.30 32.82 33.37
C ASN A 161 -7.44 32.75 34.40
N ILE A 162 -7.64 31.60 35.05
CA ILE A 162 -8.64 31.46 36.13
C ILE A 162 -8.29 32.35 37.32
N ILE A 163 -7.02 32.38 37.73
CA ILE A 163 -6.57 33.23 38.85
C ILE A 163 -6.76 34.70 38.51
N ASP A 164 -6.36 35.12 37.30
CA ASP A 164 -6.49 36.49 36.82
C ASP A 164 -7.96 36.91 36.75
N TYR A 165 -8.82 36.05 36.21
CA TYR A 165 -10.26 36.29 36.15
C TYR A 165 -10.88 36.41 37.56
N ARG A 166 -10.44 35.57 38.51
CA ARG A 166 -10.92 35.62 39.90
C ARG A 166 -10.49 36.91 40.60
N SER A 167 -9.26 37.35 40.37
CA SER A 167 -8.74 38.63 40.88
C SER A 167 -9.53 39.82 40.32
N TRP A 168 -9.80 39.79 39.00
CA TRP A 168 -10.61 40.79 38.34
C TRP A 168 -12.04 40.84 38.89
N LEU A 169 -12.70 39.67 39.05
CA LEU A 169 -14.03 39.59 39.64
C LEU A 169 -14.07 40.14 41.07
N SER A 170 -13.09 39.81 41.90
CA SER A 170 -12.99 40.33 43.27
C SER A 170 -12.88 41.86 43.29
N SER A 171 -12.11 42.43 42.36
CA SER A 171 -11.98 43.88 42.20
C SER A 171 -13.28 44.52 41.72
N ALA A 172 -13.96 43.90 40.75
CA ALA A 172 -15.24 44.37 40.23
C ALA A 172 -16.35 44.33 41.30
N ILE A 173 -16.41 43.28 42.13
CA ILE A 173 -17.36 43.18 43.25
C ILE A 173 -17.08 44.28 44.27
N SER A 174 -15.81 44.48 44.66
CA SER A 174 -15.44 45.52 45.62
C SER A 174 -15.83 46.92 45.13
N GLU A 175 -15.64 47.19 43.84
CA GLU A 175 -16.04 48.45 43.21
C GLU A 175 -17.56 48.61 43.13
N ALA A 176 -18.29 47.53 42.80
CA ALA A 176 -19.75 47.54 42.81
C ALA A 176 -20.32 47.82 44.21
N GLU A 177 -19.76 47.21 45.26
CA GLU A 177 -20.15 47.51 46.65
C GLU A 177 -19.84 48.95 47.05
N ARG A 178 -18.69 49.49 46.62
CA ARG A 178 -18.32 50.90 46.84
C ARG A 178 -19.30 51.85 46.16
N LEU A 179 -19.65 51.58 44.90
CA LEU A 179 -20.64 52.36 44.15
C LEU A 179 -22.01 52.30 44.81
N HIS A 180 -22.47 51.11 45.22
CA HIS A 180 -23.74 50.94 45.91
C HIS A 180 -23.80 51.73 47.22
N ARG A 181 -22.73 51.70 48.05
CA ARG A 181 -22.65 52.52 49.27
C ARG A 181 -22.71 54.02 48.96
N THR A 182 -21.98 54.45 47.93
CA THR A 182 -21.95 55.87 47.51
C THR A 182 -23.32 56.33 47.02
N GLN A 183 -23.99 55.49 46.22
CA GLN A 183 -25.35 55.74 45.73
C GLN A 183 -26.36 55.79 46.87
N ASN A 184 -26.27 54.88 47.84
CA ASN A 184 -27.17 54.92 48.99
C ASN A 184 -26.94 56.17 49.86
N ALA A 185 -25.68 56.58 50.05
CA ALA A 185 -25.36 57.81 50.76
C ALA A 185 -25.87 59.06 50.02
N SER A 186 -25.76 59.10 48.69
CA SER A 186 -26.28 60.22 47.89
C SER A 186 -27.81 60.27 47.88
N LEU A 187 -28.49 59.12 47.83
CA LEU A 187 -29.94 59.03 47.97
C LEU A 187 -30.42 59.52 49.34
N ASN A 188 -29.78 59.08 50.43
CA ASN A 188 -30.10 59.55 51.78
C ASN A 188 -29.87 61.06 51.93
N ALA A 189 -28.77 61.59 51.37
CA ALA A 189 -28.50 63.03 51.39
C ALA A 189 -29.57 63.81 50.61
N ALA A 190 -30.00 63.30 49.45
CA ALA A 190 -31.10 63.88 48.67
C ALA A 190 -32.42 63.83 49.43
N GLU A 191 -32.73 62.72 50.12
CA GLU A 191 -33.92 62.59 50.95
C GLU A 191 -33.93 63.62 52.08
N HIS A 192 -32.81 63.77 52.81
CA HIS A 192 -32.68 64.80 53.85
C HIS A 192 -32.87 66.21 53.29
N ALA A 193 -32.27 66.53 52.14
CA ALA A 193 -32.44 67.83 51.50
C ALA A 193 -33.92 68.09 51.11
N ILE A 194 -34.65 67.07 50.64
CA ILE A 194 -36.08 67.17 50.35
C ILE A 194 -36.88 67.38 51.64
N GLN A 195 -36.56 66.67 52.72
CA GLN A 195 -37.23 66.84 54.00
C GLN A 195 -37.02 68.26 54.56
N GLU A 196 -35.79 68.78 54.51
CA GLU A 196 -35.49 70.16 54.89
C GLU A 196 -36.25 71.18 54.03
N SER A 197 -36.30 70.95 52.71
CA SER A 197 -37.07 71.80 51.79
C SER A 197 -38.56 71.80 52.14
N ARG A 198 -39.15 70.62 52.43
CA ARG A 198 -40.53 70.49 52.88
C ARG A 198 -40.78 71.21 54.21
N GLN A 199 -39.85 71.13 55.17
CA GLN A 199 -39.96 71.87 56.43
C GLN A 199 -39.92 73.39 56.20
N LYS A 200 -38.98 73.88 55.39
CA LYS A 200 -38.89 75.31 55.02
C LYS A 200 -40.17 75.79 54.33
N LEU A 201 -40.72 75.01 53.40
CA LEU A 201 -42.00 75.29 52.75
C LEU A 201 -43.14 75.35 53.78
N LYS A 202 -43.24 74.37 54.68
CA LYS A 202 -44.23 74.39 55.76
C LYS A 202 -44.11 75.65 56.60
N HIS A 203 -42.89 76.04 56.98
CA HIS A 203 -42.65 77.27 57.76
C HIS A 203 -43.00 78.54 56.97
N ALA A 204 -42.80 78.55 55.65
CA ALA A 204 -43.22 79.64 54.79
C ALA A 204 -44.76 79.74 54.69
N PHE A 205 -45.46 78.61 54.53
CA PHE A 205 -46.92 78.55 54.56
C PHE A 205 -47.49 79.00 55.91
N ASP A 206 -46.93 78.51 57.02
CA ASP A 206 -47.34 78.92 58.37
C ASP A 206 -47.16 80.45 58.54
N ARG A 207 -46.06 81.01 58.02
CA ARG A 207 -45.82 82.48 58.01
C ARG A 207 -46.81 83.24 57.11
N LEU A 208 -47.12 82.73 55.92
CA LEU A 208 -48.09 83.35 55.02
C LEU A 208 -49.50 83.32 55.61
N SER A 209 -49.91 82.20 56.22
CA SER A 209 -51.18 82.10 56.94
C SER A 209 -51.24 83.11 58.08
N GLN A 210 -50.17 83.22 58.87
CA GLN A 210 -50.08 84.24 59.92
C GLN A 210 -50.16 85.67 59.36
N LEU A 211 -49.48 85.95 58.24
CA LEU A 211 -49.55 87.25 57.57
C LEU A 211 -50.96 87.54 57.06
N GLN A 212 -51.64 86.56 56.48
CA GLN A 212 -53.02 86.70 56.02
C GLN A 212 -53.97 86.99 57.19
N MET A 213 -53.81 86.30 58.33
CA MET A 213 -54.55 86.62 59.56
C MET A 213 -54.28 88.04 60.04
N ASP A 214 -53.01 88.47 60.04
CA ASP A 214 -52.61 89.82 60.45
C ASP A 214 -53.15 90.89 59.48
N ILE A 215 -53.19 90.65 58.17
CA ILE A 215 -53.80 91.54 57.17
C ILE A 215 -55.30 91.64 57.40
N ASN A 216 -56.01 90.51 57.48
CA ASN A 216 -57.46 90.49 57.70
C ASN A 216 -57.86 91.18 59.02
N ALA A 217 -57.05 91.05 60.08
CA ALA A 217 -57.29 91.74 61.35
C ALA A 217 -57.13 93.27 61.27
N ASN A 218 -56.42 93.78 60.27
CA ASN A 218 -56.14 95.20 60.07
C ASN A 218 -57.02 95.86 58.99
N LEU A 219 -57.96 95.14 58.37
CA LEU A 219 -58.89 95.66 57.35
C LEU A 219 -60.32 95.80 57.91
N ASP A 220 -61.07 96.82 57.47
CA ASP A 220 -62.49 97.01 57.82
C ASP A 220 -63.44 96.27 56.86
N GLY A 221 -64.76 96.32 57.11
CA GLY A 221 -65.78 95.63 56.30
C GLY A 221 -65.90 96.11 54.84
N GLN A 222 -65.18 97.16 54.44
CA GLN A 222 -65.05 97.64 53.06
C GLN A 222 -63.63 97.47 52.49
N ASN A 223 -62.80 96.62 53.12
CA ASN A 223 -61.44 96.29 52.70
C ASN A 223 -60.44 97.46 52.77
N ARG A 224 -60.64 98.43 53.68
CA ARG A 224 -59.73 99.57 53.88
C ARG A 224 -58.88 99.40 55.15
N PRO A 225 -57.63 99.92 55.20
CA PRO A 225 -56.77 99.82 56.37
C PRO A 225 -57.35 100.55 57.58
N THR A 226 -57.47 99.86 58.70
CA THR A 226 -58.02 100.41 59.97
C THR A 226 -57.04 101.30 60.74
N GLY A 227 -55.76 101.37 60.34
CA GLY A 227 -54.73 102.19 60.97
C GLY A 227 -53.68 102.72 59.97
N LYS A 228 -53.14 103.92 60.22
CA LYS A 228 -52.19 104.63 59.33
C LYS A 228 -50.79 103.99 59.24
N THR A 229 -50.49 102.97 60.04
CA THR A 229 -49.20 102.26 60.04
C THR A 229 -49.42 100.75 60.27
N TYR A 230 -48.84 99.92 59.39
CA TYR A 230 -48.84 98.47 59.57
C TYR A 230 -47.98 98.08 60.78
N VAL A 231 -48.56 97.38 61.76
CA VAL A 231 -47.83 96.87 62.93
C VAL A 231 -47.78 95.34 62.85
N PRO A 232 -46.60 94.74 62.60
CA PRO A 232 -46.44 93.28 62.61
C PRO A 232 -46.93 92.65 63.93
N GLY A 233 -47.72 91.57 63.87
CA GLY A 233 -48.23 90.87 65.05
C GLY A 233 -49.45 91.50 65.72
N ALA A 234 -50.07 92.51 65.10
CA ALA A 234 -51.35 93.08 65.55
C ALA A 234 -52.47 92.02 65.58
N GLY A 235 -52.51 91.08 64.63
CA GLY A 235 -53.49 89.99 64.61
C GLY A 235 -53.37 89.06 65.82
N LYS A 236 -52.15 88.72 66.26
CA LYS A 236 -51.92 87.96 67.51
C LYS A 236 -52.40 88.71 68.75
N LYS A 237 -52.17 90.03 68.83
CA LYS A 237 -52.65 90.86 69.94
C LYS A 237 -54.17 91.02 69.92
N ALA A 238 -54.77 91.17 68.75
CA ALA A 238 -56.22 91.26 68.55
C ALA A 238 -56.93 89.94 68.86
N ALA A 239 -56.42 88.80 68.39
CA ALA A 239 -56.94 87.47 68.72
C ALA A 239 -56.78 87.15 70.21
N ALA A 240 -55.63 87.47 70.82
CA ALA A 240 -55.44 87.31 72.26
C ALA A 240 -56.36 88.23 73.08
N ALA A 241 -56.62 89.46 72.61
CA ALA A 241 -57.58 90.38 73.23
C ALA A 241 -59.03 89.89 73.05
N ALA A 242 -59.39 89.34 71.88
CA ALA A 242 -60.70 88.75 71.62
C ALA A 242 -60.93 87.48 72.45
N ALA A 243 -59.93 86.60 72.57
CA ALA A 243 -59.97 85.42 73.42
C ALA A 243 -60.03 85.79 74.92
N ARG A 244 -59.30 86.84 75.34
CA ARG A 244 -59.44 87.40 76.69
C ARG A 244 -60.83 87.98 76.91
N LYS A 245 -61.39 88.72 75.95
CA LYS A 245 -62.75 89.26 76.01
C LYS A 245 -63.80 88.13 76.09
N GLN A 246 -63.68 87.07 75.27
CA GLN A 246 -64.56 85.89 75.35
C GLN A 246 -64.42 85.16 76.69
N LYS A 247 -63.20 84.97 77.21
CA LYS A 247 -62.99 84.39 78.55
C LYS A 247 -63.60 85.27 79.66
N THR A 248 -63.52 86.59 79.57
CA THR A 248 -64.15 87.50 80.54
C THR A 248 -65.68 87.59 80.37
N ALA A 249 -66.21 87.43 79.17
CA ALA A 249 -67.65 87.37 78.91
C ALA A 249 -68.25 86.07 79.46
N ASN A 250 -67.57 84.92 79.23
CA ASN A 250 -67.96 83.64 79.82
C ASN A 250 -67.84 83.63 81.36
N SER A 251 -66.86 84.33 81.96
CA SER A 251 -66.77 84.39 83.43
C SER A 251 -67.81 85.34 84.06
N LYS A 252 -68.21 86.43 83.37
CA LYS A 252 -69.31 87.31 83.82
C LYS A 252 -70.67 86.62 83.75
N ASN A 253 -70.92 85.77 82.75
CA ASN A 253 -72.16 84.96 82.70
C ASN A 253 -72.22 83.87 83.77
N LYS A 254 -71.07 83.44 84.31
CA LYS A 254 -71.01 82.47 85.43
C LYS A 254 -71.24 83.10 86.81
N LYS A 255 -71.17 84.43 86.95
CA LYS A 255 -71.43 85.18 88.20
C LYS A 255 -72.83 85.82 88.26
N LYS A 256 -73.70 85.53 87.29
CA LYS A 256 -75.11 85.97 87.23
C LYS A 256 -76.11 84.81 87.21
N LYS A 257 -75.70 83.64 87.73
CA LYS A 257 -76.61 82.60 88.20
C LYS A 257 -76.74 82.73 89.71
#